data_AF-A0A7C8KWI7-F1
#
_entry.id   AF-A0A7C8KWI7-F1
#
_cell.length_a   1.000
_cell.length_b   1.000
_cell.length_c   1.000
_cell.angle_alpha   90.00
_cell.angle_beta   90.00
_cell.angle_gamma   90.00
#
_symmetry.space_group_name_H-M   'P 1'
#
loop_
_entity.id
_entity.type
_entity.pdbx_description
1 polymer ?
#
loop_
_entity_poly.entity_id
_entity_poly.type
_entity_poly.pdbx_seq_one_letter_code
_entity_poly.pdbx_strand_id
1 'polypeptide(L)'
;MPIFLNLVAGLFFLTLAILGLLSGSFITFLLHIIFGLTGSAILLGLAHTIIGQDWIMSQIYKVEEKGPKEFIPCPQCGKKFESDRKNCPFCAYRP
;
A
#
# COMPACT_ATOMS: atom_id res chain seq x y z
N MET A 1 1.44 4.74 -11.94
CA MET A 1 0.30 3.84 -11.65
C MET A 1 -1.01 4.57 -11.32
N PRO A 2 -1.08 5.61 -10.46
CA PRO A 2 -2.36 6.22 -10.09
C PRO A 2 -3.03 7.02 -11.22
N ILE A 3 -2.23 7.64 -12.10
CA ILE A 3 -2.73 8.35 -13.30
C ILE A 3 -3.54 7.41 -14.20
N PHE A 4 -3.09 6.17 -14.35
CA PHE A 4 -3.78 5.15 -15.14
C PHE A 4 -5.15 4.81 -14.51
N LEU A 5 -5.20 4.58 -13.19
CA LEU A 5 -6.46 4.30 -12.50
C LEU A 5 -7.45 5.47 -12.60
N ASN A 6 -6.98 6.71 -12.49
CA ASN A 6 -7.82 7.90 -12.65
C ASN A 6 -8.38 8.01 -14.07
N LEU A 7 -7.57 7.73 -15.10
CA LEU A 7 -8.02 7.69 -16.50
C LEU A 7 -9.06 6.59 -16.71
N VAL A 8 -8.84 5.40 -16.14
CA VAL A 8 -9.79 4.28 -16.22
C VAL A 8 -11.12 4.63 -15.52
N ALA A 9 -11.07 5.25 -14.34
CA ALA A 9 -12.27 5.69 -13.61
C ALA A 9 -13.08 6.73 -14.42
N GLY A 10 -12.39 7.70 -15.04
CA GLY A 10 -13.02 8.69 -15.92
C GLY A 10 -13.66 8.07 -17.14
N LEU A 11 -12.95 7.19 -17.85
CA LEU A 11 -13.48 6.44 -19.00
C LEU A 11 -14.69 5.58 -18.62
N PHE A 12 -14.60 4.86 -17.50
CA PHE A 12 -15.69 4.03 -17.00
C PHE A 12 -16.96 4.86 -16.75
N PHE A 13 -16.85 5.98 -16.04
CA PHE A 13 -17.98 6.89 -15.83
C PHE A 13 -18.56 7.41 -17.15
N LEU A 14 -17.69 7.82 -18.07
CA LEU A 14 -18.10 8.39 -19.36
C LEU A 14 -18.83 7.37 -20.23
N THR A 15 -18.37 6.11 -20.26
CA THR A 15 -19.05 5.03 -20.98
C THR A 15 -20.45 4.75 -20.42
N LEU A 16 -20.62 4.72 -19.09
CA LEU A 16 -21.93 4.52 -18.46
C LEU A 16 -22.87 5.71 -18.70
N ALA A 17 -22.36 6.94 -18.66
CA ALA A 17 -23.15 8.12 -18.97
C ALA A 17 -23.67 8.10 -20.42
N ILE A 18 -22.81 7.72 -21.39
CA ILE A 18 -23.21 7.57 -22.79
C ILE A 18 -24.25 6.45 -22.95
N LEU A 19 -24.05 5.28 -22.34
CA LEU A 19 -25.03 4.18 -22.39
C LEU A 19 -26.38 4.59 -21.82
N GLY A 20 -26.38 5.35 -20.72
CA GLY A 20 -27.61 5.91 -20.15
C GLY A 20 -28.30 6.89 -21.09
N LEU A 21 -27.55 7.78 -21.76
CA LEU A 21 -28.08 8.71 -22.76
C LEU A 21 -28.70 7.96 -23.97
N LEU A 22 -28.03 6.93 -24.47
CA LEU A 22 -28.49 6.12 -25.59
C LEU A 22 -29.75 5.31 -25.27
N SER A 23 -30.01 5.02 -23.99
CA SER A 23 -31.21 4.28 -23.58
C SER A 23 -32.52 5.04 -23.84
N GLY A 24 -32.48 6.36 -24.00
CA GLY A 24 -33.65 7.22 -24.19
C GLY A 24 -34.58 7.31 -22.97
N SER A 25 -34.26 6.64 -21.86
CA SER A 25 -35.06 6.61 -20.64
C SER A 25 -34.40 7.42 -19.53
N PHE A 26 -35.12 8.43 -19.02
CA PHE A 26 -34.60 9.29 -17.95
C PHE A 26 -34.26 8.52 -16.66
N ILE A 27 -35.08 7.54 -16.29
CA ILE A 27 -34.83 6.71 -15.10
C ILE A 27 -33.58 5.84 -15.28
N THR A 28 -33.42 5.25 -16.46
CA THR A 28 -32.26 4.41 -16.79
C THR A 28 -30.98 5.25 -16.83
N PHE A 29 -31.06 6.46 -17.37
CA PHE A 29 -29.96 7.43 -17.33
C PHE A 29 -29.56 7.78 -15.89
N LEU A 30 -30.52 8.11 -15.02
CA LEU A 30 -30.26 8.39 -13.60
C LEU A 30 -29.56 7.22 -12.90
N LEU A 31 -30.03 5.99 -13.13
CA LEU A 31 -29.41 4.79 -12.57
C LEU A 31 -27.95 4.65 -13.04
N HIS A 32 -27.68 4.83 -14.33
CA HIS A 32 -26.31 4.77 -14.86
C HIS A 32 -25.40 5.85 -14.29
N ILE A 33 -25.90 7.06 -14.06
CA ILE A 33 -25.13 8.13 -13.39
C ILE A 33 -24.79 7.71 -11.95
N ILE A 34 -25.75 7.17 -11.19
CA ILE A 34 -25.50 6.70 -9.82
C ILE A 34 -24.43 5.60 -9.81
N PHE A 35 -24.62 4.55 -10.62
CA PHE A 35 -23.65 3.45 -10.72
C PHE A 35 -22.28 3.91 -11.19
N GLY A 36 -22.23 4.83 -12.16
CA GLY A 36 -20.99 5.40 -12.65
C GLY A 36 -20.25 6.17 -11.56
N LEU A 37 -20.95 7.00 -10.79
CA LEU A 37 -20.36 7.76 -9.69
C LEU A 37 -19.85 6.83 -8.58
N THR A 38 -20.65 5.85 -8.18
CA THR A 38 -20.25 4.89 -7.14
C THR A 38 -19.04 4.06 -7.57
N GLY A 39 -19.06 3.52 -8.80
CA GLY A 39 -17.93 2.75 -9.33
C GLY A 39 -16.65 3.58 -9.49
N SER A 40 -16.78 4.82 -9.98
CA SER A 40 -15.65 5.75 -10.11
C SER A 40 -15.06 6.12 -8.75
N ALA A 41 -15.91 6.39 -7.73
CA ALA A 41 -15.45 6.69 -6.38
C ALA A 41 -14.64 5.53 -5.76
N ILE A 42 -15.06 4.28 -5.99
CA ILE A 42 -14.31 3.09 -5.53
C ILE A 42 -12.93 3.05 -6.21
N LEU A 43 -12.87 3.21 -7.53
CA LEU A 43 -11.60 3.18 -8.28
C LEU A 43 -10.65 4.29 -7.84
N LEU A 44 -11.17 5.51 -7.62
CA LEU A 44 -10.38 6.63 -7.10
C LEU A 44 -9.89 6.37 -5.67
N GLY A 45 -10.74 5.79 -4.82
CA GLY A 45 -10.36 5.36 -3.48
C GLY A 45 -9.17 4.39 -3.50
N LEU A 46 -9.24 3.35 -4.35
CA LEU A 46 -8.12 2.42 -4.56
C LEU A 46 -6.85 3.13 -5.05
N ALA A 47 -6.98 4.06 -6.00
CA ALA A 47 -5.84 4.81 -6.51
C ALA A 47 -5.11 5.56 -5.39
N HIS A 48 -5.86 6.20 -4.49
CA HIS A 48 -5.29 6.91 -3.33
C HIS A 48 -4.64 5.97 -2.31
N THR A 49 -5.23 4.80 -2.05
CA THR A 49 -4.62 3.82 -1.13
C THR A 49 -3.28 3.30 -1.65
N ILE A 50 -3.17 3.02 -2.96
CA ILE A 50 -1.92 2.54 -3.57
C ILE A 50 -0.80 3.60 -3.46
N ILE A 51 -1.13 4.89 -3.63
CA ILE A 51 -0.16 5.97 -3.46
C ILE A 51 0.40 5.99 -2.03
N GLY A 52 -0.45 5.75 -1.03
CA GLY A 52 -0.04 5.72 0.37
C GLY A 52 0.88 4.55 0.76
N GLN A 53 0.91 3.48 -0.03
CA GLN A 53 1.69 2.28 0.27
C GLN A 53 3.17 2.37 -0.10
N ASP A 54 3.58 3.38 -0.87
CA ASP A 54 4.97 3.55 -1.33
C ASP A 54 5.95 3.70 -0.15
N TRP A 55 5.51 4.41 0.91
CA TRP A 55 6.29 4.56 2.12
C TRP A 55 6.50 3.23 2.86
N ILE A 56 5.49 2.37 2.93
CA ILE A 56 5.56 1.08 3.63
C ILE A 56 6.53 0.14 2.91
N MET A 57 6.48 0.10 1.57
CA MET A 57 7.36 -0.74 0.77
C MET A 57 8.84 -0.41 0.99
N SER A 58 9.15 0.89 1.13
CA SER A 58 10.51 1.36 1.43
C SER A 58 11.06 0.87 2.78
N GLN A 59 10.19 0.69 3.78
CA GLN A 59 10.59 0.20 5.10
C GLN A 59 10.85 -1.31 5.05
N ILE A 60 10.02 -2.05 4.33
CA ILE A 60 10.18 -3.50 4.16
C ILE A 60 11.50 -3.81 3.45
N TYR A 61 11.84 -3.08 2.38
CA TYR A 61 13.12 -3.24 1.69
C TYR A 61 14.33 -3.04 2.63
N LYS A 62 14.29 -2.03 3.49
CA LYS A 62 15.35 -1.79 4.49
C LYS A 62 15.46 -2.88 5.54
N VAL A 63 14.37 -3.55 5.89
CA VAL A 63 14.38 -4.68 6.83
C VAL A 63 14.94 -5.92 6.15
N GLU A 64 14.55 -6.19 4.91
CA GLU A 64 15.03 -7.32 4.13
C GLU A 64 16.54 -7.20 3.86
N GLU A 65 17.02 -6.01 3.52
CA GLU A 65 18.45 -5.72 3.31
C GLU A 65 19.29 -5.88 4.60
N LYS A 66 18.70 -5.61 5.78
CA LYS A 66 19.37 -5.84 7.07
C LYS A 66 19.44 -7.31 7.48
N GLY A 67 18.73 -8.21 6.79
CA GLY A 67 18.73 -9.63 7.09
C GLY A 67 18.15 -9.99 8.47
N PRO A 68 17.98 -11.28 8.77
CA PRO A 68 17.56 -11.74 10.07
C PRO A 68 18.64 -11.40 11.11
N LYS A 69 18.24 -10.75 12.21
CA LYS A 69 19.17 -10.45 13.30
C LYS A 69 19.63 -11.74 13.97
N GLU A 70 20.90 -12.08 13.85
CA GLU A 70 21.49 -13.21 14.58
C GLU A 70 21.69 -12.83 16.05
N PHE A 71 21.34 -13.75 16.96
CA PHE A 71 21.54 -13.57 18.39
C PHE A 71 22.64 -14.50 18.90
N ILE A 72 23.74 -13.93 19.38
CA ILE A 72 24.87 -14.66 19.94
C ILE A 72 24.88 -14.58 21.47
N PRO A 73 25.30 -15.65 22.18
CA PRO A 73 25.49 -15.60 23.63
C PRO A 73 26.75 -14.78 23.99
N CYS A 74 26.65 -13.93 25.00
CA CYS A 74 27.81 -13.21 25.54
C CYS A 74 28.73 -14.16 26.34
N PRO A 75 30.05 -14.17 26.09
CA PRO A 75 30.98 -15.05 26.81
C PRO A 75 31.15 -14.67 28.29
N GLN A 76 30.86 -13.41 28.68
CA GLN A 76 31.04 -12.96 30.06
C GLN A 76 29.78 -13.13 30.92
N CYS A 77 28.59 -12.84 30.39
CA CYS A 77 27.35 -12.89 31.17
C CYS A 77 26.34 -13.96 30.71
N GLY A 78 26.62 -14.68 29.62
CA GLY A 78 25.76 -15.74 29.08
C GLY A 78 24.46 -15.26 28.42
N LYS A 79 24.11 -13.96 28.51
CA LYS A 79 22.90 -13.42 27.89
C LYS A 79 23.04 -13.32 26.37
N LYS A 80 21.97 -13.65 25.65
CA LYS A 80 21.90 -13.54 24.19
C LYS A 80 21.67 -12.09 23.76
N PHE A 81 22.40 -11.63 22.75
CA PHE A 81 22.25 -10.28 22.17
C PHE A 81 22.50 -10.30 20.66
N GLU A 82 22.00 -9.28 19.96
CA GLU A 82 22.17 -9.12 18.49
C GLU A 82 23.66 -9.05 18.11
N SER A 83 24.09 -9.89 17.15
CA SER A 83 25.48 -10.03 16.70
C SER A 83 26.07 -8.74 16.14
N ASP A 84 25.24 -7.90 15.52
CA ASP A 84 25.64 -6.59 14.98
C ASP A 84 26.02 -5.56 16.05
N ARG A 85 25.83 -5.86 17.34
CA ARG A 85 26.26 -4.94 18.41
C ARG A 85 27.73 -5.12 18.75
N LYS A 86 28.45 -3.98 18.76
CA LYS A 86 29.86 -3.88 19.15
C LYS A 86 30.13 -4.25 20.62
N ASN A 87 29.12 -4.26 21.47
CA ASN A 87 29.23 -4.54 22.91
C ASN A 87 27.98 -5.23 23.45
N CYS A 88 28.17 -6.05 24.48
CA CYS A 88 27.06 -6.66 25.19
C CYS A 88 26.29 -5.59 25.99
N PRO A 89 24.97 -5.41 25.78
CA PRO A 89 24.19 -4.37 26.47
C PRO A 89 23.98 -4.64 27.97
N PHE A 90 24.27 -5.85 28.45
CA PHE A 90 24.02 -6.24 29.83
C PHE A 90 25.24 -6.11 30.74
N CYS A 91 26.43 -6.39 30.22
CA CYS A 91 27.67 -6.36 31.00
C CYS A 91 28.73 -5.42 30.40
N ALA A 92 28.41 -4.70 29.33
CA ALA A 92 29.33 -3.83 28.59
C ALA A 92 30.58 -4.54 28.02
N TYR A 93 30.62 -5.88 28.05
CA TYR A 93 31.71 -6.67 27.49
C TYR A 93 31.89 -6.35 26.01
N ARG A 94 33.14 -6.17 25.60
CA ARG A 94 33.57 -5.93 24.22
C ARG A 94 34.46 -7.11 23.82
N PRO A 95 34.12 -7.85 22.75
CA PRO A 95 34.99 -8.91 22.25
C PRO A 95 36.33 -8.36 21.76
#